data_AF-A0AAV2VWC7-F1
#
_entry.id   AF-A0AAV2VWC7-F1
#
_cell.length_a   1.000
_cell.length_b   1.000
_cell.length_c   1.000
_cell.angle_alpha   90.00
_cell.angle_beta   90.00
_cell.angle_gamma   90.00
#
_symmetry.space_group_name_H-M   'P 1'
#
loop_
_entity.id
_entity.type
_entity.pdbx_description
1 polymer ?
#
loop_
_entity_poly.entity_id
_entity_poly.type
_entity_poly.pdbx_seq_one_letter_code
_entity_poly.pdbx_strand_id
1 'polypeptide(L)' 'MRYRVDISQNNTTLFSIHIEALSQAASKEKLEIALEAFPVTAGFERQVFVSDSEERILKSTNSRIEVLAINPVFQPLGSM' A
#
# COMPACT_ATOMS: atom_id res chain seq x y z
N MET A 1 -0.46 0.78 9.89
CA MET A 1 -1.23 0.07 8.85
C MET A 1 -1.08 0.86 7.55
N ARG A 2 -0.54 0.20 6.53
CA ARG A 2 -0.29 0.78 5.20
C ARG A 2 -1.25 0.15 4.21
N TYR A 3 -1.61 0.89 3.18
CA TYR A 3 -2.38 0.35 2.06
C TYR A 3 -1.60 0.49 0.77
N ARG A 4 -1.88 -0.42 -0.16
CA ARG A 4 -1.52 -0.27 -1.57
C ARG A 4 -2.79 -0.46 -2.38
N VAL A 5 -3.04 0.40 -3.35
CA VAL A 5 -4.13 0.25 -4.30
C VAL A 5 -3.55 0.14 -5.68
N ASP A 6 -3.71 -1.02 -6.31
CA ASP A 6 -3.30 -1.23 -7.69
C ASP A 6 -4.47 -0.84 -8.60
N ILE A 7 -4.24 0.11 -9.50
CA ILE A 7 -5.23 0.66 -10.42
C ILE A 7 -4.97 0.12 -11.82
N SER A 8 -6.01 -0.37 -12.46
CA SER A 8 -5.99 -0.89 -13.82
C SER A 8 -7.24 -0.46 -14.59
N GLN A 9 -7.17 -0.52 -15.91
CA GLN A 9 -8.30 -0.24 -16.81
C GLN A 9 -8.09 -1.03 -18.09
N ASN A 10 -9.17 -1.63 -18.65
CA ASN A 10 -9.10 -2.44 -19.87
C ASN A 10 -8.00 -3.53 -19.79
N ASN A 11 -7.94 -4.28 -18.69
CA ASN A 11 -6.93 -5.31 -18.41
C ASN A 11 -5.46 -4.81 -18.41
N THR A 12 -5.24 -3.49 -18.33
CA THR A 12 -3.91 -2.89 -18.28
C THR A 12 -3.67 -2.23 -16.94
N THR A 13 -2.62 -2.64 -16.23
CA THR A 13 -2.18 -1.95 -15.02
C THR A 13 -1.70 -0.55 -15.36
N LEU A 14 -2.26 0.45 -14.69
CA LEU A 14 -1.89 1.85 -14.89
C LEU A 14 -0.79 2.25 -13.89
N PHE A 15 -1.06 2.09 -12.59
CA PHE A 15 -0.13 2.44 -11.52
C PHE A 15 -0.61 1.89 -10.16
N SER A 16 0.25 1.99 -9.15
CA SER A 16 -0.05 1.63 -7.76
C SER A 16 0.07 2.85 -6.86
N ILE A 17 -0.90 3.03 -5.95
CA ILE A 17 -0.91 4.09 -4.94
C ILE A 17 -0.49 3.49 -3.61
N HIS A 18 0.62 3.96 -3.05
CA HIS A 18 1.08 3.56 -1.72
C HIS A 18 0.60 4.59 -0.68
N ILE A 19 -0.11 4.11 0.34
CA ILE A 19 -0.73 4.96 1.36
C ILE A 19 -0.11 4.63 2.71
N GLU A 20 0.58 5.62 3.26
CA GLU A 20 1.16 5.58 4.60
C GLU A 20 0.78 6.84 5.37
N ALA A 21 0.39 6.65 6.62
CA ALA A 21 0.09 7.72 7.56
C ALA A 21 0.45 7.29 8.99
N LEU A 22 0.62 8.28 9.86
CA LEU A 22 0.99 8.06 11.26
C LEU A 22 -0.11 7.34 12.07
N SER A 23 -1.38 7.49 11.67
CA SER A 23 -2.52 6.87 12.36
C SER A 23 -3.34 6.01 11.40
N GLN A 24 -3.98 4.97 11.96
CA GLN A 24 -4.86 4.09 11.19
C GLN A 24 -6.04 4.85 10.57
N ALA A 25 -6.62 5.80 11.31
CA ALA A 25 -7.72 6.62 10.84
C ALA A 25 -7.31 7.44 9.59
N ALA A 26 -6.15 8.09 9.64
CA ALA A 26 -5.64 8.86 8.50
C ALA A 26 -5.31 7.98 7.29
N SER A 27 -4.79 6.75 7.50
CA SER A 27 -4.58 5.80 6.39
C SER A 27 -5.91 5.39 5.74
N LYS A 28 -6.98 5.21 6.51
CA LYS A 28 -8.31 4.87 5.99
C LYS A 28 -8.94 6.02 5.21
N GLU A 29 -8.90 7.23 5.75
CA GLU A 29 -9.39 8.43 5.05
C GLU A 29 -8.70 8.61 3.69
N LYS A 30 -7.37 8.48 3.64
CA LYS A 30 -6.62 8.55 2.38
C LYS A 30 -6.96 7.42 1.41
N LEU A 31 -7.25 6.23 1.93
CA LEU A 31 -7.71 5.11 1.12
C LEU A 31 -9.05 5.44 0.47
N GLU A 32 -10.02 5.96 1.22
CA GLU A 32 -11.33 6.37 0.71
C GLU A 32 -11.18 7.41 -0.42
N ILE A 33 -10.37 8.44 -0.22
CA ILE A 33 -10.06 9.44 -1.25
C ILE A 33 -9.49 8.80 -2.53
N ALA A 34 -8.55 7.85 -2.38
CA ALA A 34 -7.96 7.17 -3.53
C ALA A 34 -9.00 6.31 -4.27
N LEU A 35 -9.89 5.65 -3.53
CA LEU A 35 -10.96 4.83 -4.10
C LEU A 35 -12.00 5.67 -4.83
N GLU A 36 -12.36 6.84 -4.31
CA GLU A 36 -13.28 7.80 -4.95
C GLU A 36 -12.71 8.41 -6.23
N ALA A 37 -11.40 8.65 -6.28
CA ALA A 37 -10.73 9.20 -7.46
C ALA A 37 -10.69 8.22 -8.66
N PHE A 38 -10.81 6.91 -8.42
CA PHE A 38 -10.75 5.88 -9.47
C PHE A 38 -11.97 4.94 -9.41
N PRO A 39 -13.18 5.46 -9.63
CA PRO A 39 -14.39 4.68 -9.39
C PRO A 39 -14.59 3.56 -10.43
N VAL A 40 -15.09 2.42 -9.98
CA VAL A 40 -15.41 1.27 -10.86
C VAL A 40 -16.44 1.63 -11.94
N THR A 41 -17.35 2.56 -11.63
CA THR A 41 -18.36 3.07 -12.58
C THR A 41 -17.75 3.81 -13.77
N ALA A 42 -16.51 4.30 -13.66
CA ALA A 42 -15.76 4.89 -14.77
C ALA A 42 -14.89 3.86 -15.52
N GLY A 43 -15.05 2.57 -15.23
CA GLY A 43 -14.33 1.47 -15.88
C GLY A 43 -12.95 1.19 -15.30
N PHE A 44 -12.63 1.71 -14.11
CA PHE A 44 -11.41 1.34 -13.39
C PHE A 44 -11.59 0.03 -12.63
N GLU A 45 -10.57 -0.82 -12.68
CA GLU A 45 -10.40 -1.97 -11.82
C GLU A 45 -9.39 -1.64 -10.73
N ARG A 46 -9.75 -1.92 -9.47
CA ARG A 46 -8.93 -1.61 -8.30
C ARG A 46 -8.72 -2.85 -7.45
N GLN A 47 -7.49 -3.09 -7.04
CA GLN A 47 -7.17 -4.12 -6.06
C GLN A 47 -6.53 -3.50 -4.82
N VAL A 48 -7.14 -3.74 -3.66
CA VAL A 48 -6.69 -3.17 -2.38
C VAL A 48 -5.86 -4.19 -1.62
N PHE A 49 -4.71 -3.73 -1.13
CA PHE A 49 -3.83 -4.49 -0.27
C PHE A 49 -3.59 -3.74 1.03
N VAL A 50 -3.38 -4.51 2.10
CA VAL A 50 -3.07 -4.01 3.43
C VAL A 50 -1.76 -4.58 3.93
N SER A 51 -1.02 -3.80 4.71
CA SER A 51 0.17 -4.24 5.41
C SER A 51 0.13 -3.75 6.86
N ASP A 52 0.21 -4.70 7.79
CA ASP A 52 0.42 -4.49 9.23
C ASP A 52 1.83 -4.91 9.68
N SER A 53 2.57 -5.58 8.80
CA SER A 53 3.89 -6.15 9.03
C SER A 53 4.87 -5.71 7.95
N GLU A 54 6.16 -5.75 8.29
CA GLU A 54 7.24 -5.35 7.40
C GLU A 54 8.47 -6.25 7.58
N GLU A 55 9.19 -6.46 6.49
CA GLU A 55 10.52 -7.05 6.50
C GLU A 55 11.57 -5.94 6.56
N ARG A 56 12.59 -6.11 7.41
CA ARG A 56 13.70 -5.17 7.53
C ARG A 56 14.99 -5.84 7.13
N ILE A 57 15.71 -5.24 6.19
CA ILE A 57 17.07 -5.67 5.86
C ILE A 57 18.02 -4.95 6.82
N LEU A 58 18.69 -5.74 7.66
CA LEU A 58 19.59 -5.23 8.69
C LEU A 58 21.03 -5.55 8.35
N LYS A 59 21.93 -4.60 8.58
CA LYS A 59 23.38 -4.81 8.55
C LYS A 59 23.92 -4.74 9.96
N SER A 60 24.54 -5.83 10.40
CA SER A 60 25.31 -5.84 11.64
C SER A 60 26.71 -5.30 11.36
N THR A 61 27.16 -4.38 12.22
CA THR A 61 28.54 -3.87 12.22
C THR A 61 29.15 -4.11 13.60
N ASN A 62 30.45 -3.87 13.75
CA ASN A 62 31.16 -4.10 15.01
C ASN A 62 30.62 -3.26 16.19
N SER A 63 29.90 -2.16 15.93
CA SER A 63 29.42 -1.24 16.97
C SER A 63 27.91 -1.00 16.98
N ARG A 64 27.17 -1.38 15.92
CA ARG A 64 25.73 -1.13 15.81
C ARG A 64 25.03 -2.00 14.77
N ILE A 65 23.70 -2.02 14.84
CA ILE A 65 22.82 -2.53 13.80
C ILE A 65 22.28 -1.35 12.99
N GLU A 66 22.37 -1.43 11.67
CA GLU A 66 21.86 -0.43 10.73
C GLU A 66 20.68 -1.01 9.96
N VAL A 67 19.60 -0.24 9.80
CA VAL A 67 18.48 -0.59 8.93
C VAL A 67 18.81 -0.11 7.52
N LEU A 68 18.93 -1.04 6.57
CA LEU A 68 19.24 -0.72 5.17
C LEU A 68 17.97 -0.51 4.35
N ALA A 69 16.94 -1.28 4.62
CA ALA A 69 15.66 -1.21 3.92
C ALA A 69 14.51 -1.66 4.82
N ILE A 70 13.32 -1.12 4.55
CA ILE A 70 12.05 -1.52 5.17
C ILE A 70 11.08 -1.81 4.03
N ASN A 71 10.59 -3.04 3.96
CA ASN A 71 9.69 -3.52 2.92
C ASN A 71 8.36 -3.93 3.57
N PRO A 72 7.25 -3.20 3.33
CA PRO A 72 5.94 -3.62 3.81
C PRO A 72 5.51 -4.94 3.17
N VAL A 73 4.99 -5.87 3.97
CA VAL A 73 4.42 -7.12 3.47
C VAL A 73 2.93 -6.90 3.22
N PHE A 74 2.55 -6.79 1.96
CA PHE A 74 1.17 -6.53 1.54
C PHE A 74 0.39 -7.81 1.33
N GLN A 75 -0.80 -7.87 1.91
CA GLN A 75 -1.78 -8.93 1.72
C GLN A 75 -3.04 -8.36 1.04
N PRO A 76 -3.70 -9.11 0.14
CA PRO A 76 -4.93 -8.66 -0.47
C PRO A 76 -6.01 -8.47 0.59
N LEU A 77 -6.62 -7.29 0.63
CA LEU A 77 -7.75 -6.99 1.51
C LEU A 77 -9.10 -7.41 0.87
N GLY A 78 -9.05 -7.86 -0.39
CA GLY A 78 -10.21 -8.14 -1.24
C GLY A 78 -10.52 -6.98 -2.19
N SER A 79 -11.49 -7.19 -3.07
CA SER A 79 -12.08 -6.14 -3.90
C SER A 79 -13.05 -5.30 -3.06
N MET A 80 -12.74 -4.01 -2.87
CA MET A 80 -13.64 -3.00 -2.30
C MET A 80 -14.10 -2.04 -3.39
#